data_AF-A0A397J5I8-F1
#
_entry.id   AF-A0A397J5I8-F1
#
_cell.length_a   1.000
_cell.length_b   1.000
_cell.length_c   1.000
_cell.angle_alpha   90.00
_cell.angle_beta   90.00
_cell.angle_gamma   90.00
#
_symmetry.space_group_name_H-M   'P 1'
#
loop_
_entity.id
_entity.type
_entity.pdbx_description
1 polymer ?
#
loop_
_entity_poly.entity_id
_entity_poly.type
_entity_poly.pdbx_seq_one_letter_code
_entity_poly.pdbx_strand_id
1 'polypeptide(L)'
;MKILAQKNNGDCLSERYHDAHTKLLWRCEKSHIWEVPPQSILRGHWCSLCSRFKRENLCREIVSKYLGGPSKNRKPDFLKISEYPTGLQLDIPYYHYGFAIEVQGQQHEKYIKFFHGEDIKNFTNQQCQDQIKKELCEENWIVLRYVWHYEDPYKVIPDILRELGLIE
;
A
#
# COMPACT_ATOMS: atom_id res chain seq x y z
N MET A 1 11.55 24.13 8.87
CA MET A 1 11.15 22.78 8.42
C MET A 1 9.71 22.69 7.92
N LYS A 2 8.74 23.42 8.49
CA LYS A 2 7.35 23.46 7.97
C LYS A 2 7.24 23.85 6.49
N ILE A 3 7.93 24.91 6.05
CA ILE A 3 7.98 25.32 4.62
C ILE A 3 8.59 24.21 3.73
N LEU A 4 9.63 23.54 4.21
CA LEU A 4 10.27 22.43 3.48
C LEU A 4 9.30 21.25 3.30
N ALA A 5 8.49 20.97 4.31
CA ALA A 5 7.45 19.95 4.23
C ALA A 5 6.34 20.37 3.24
N GLN A 6 5.89 21.62 3.30
CA GLN A 6 4.84 22.15 2.42
C GLN A 6 5.24 22.12 0.94
N LYS A 7 6.53 22.38 0.62
CA LYS A 7 7.06 22.22 -0.75
C LYS A 7 6.88 20.80 -1.31
N ASN A 8 6.72 19.80 -0.45
CA ASN A 8 6.49 18.40 -0.81
C ASN A 8 5.05 17.96 -0.48
N ASN A 9 4.09 18.89 -0.43
CA ASN A 9 2.69 18.67 -0.06
C ASN A 9 2.52 17.93 1.28
N GLY A 10 3.34 18.23 2.27
CA GLY A 10 3.23 17.61 3.59
C GLY A 10 3.55 18.54 4.75
N ASP A 11 3.64 17.93 5.93
CA ASP A 11 3.80 18.64 7.19
C ASP A 11 5.02 18.14 7.96
N CYS A 12 5.66 19.07 8.68
CA CYS A 12 6.61 18.74 9.73
C CYS A 12 5.83 18.75 11.05
N LEU A 13 5.69 17.57 11.68
CA LEU A 13 4.95 17.38 12.93
C LEU A 13 5.80 17.70 14.16
N SER A 14 7.13 17.65 14.06
CA SER A 14 8.02 18.09 15.13
C SER A 14 7.94 19.60 15.36
N GLU A 15 7.86 20.00 16.63
CA GLU A 15 7.80 21.41 17.03
C GLU A 15 9.14 22.14 16.94
N ARG A 16 10.22 21.45 17.29
CA ARG A 16 11.58 22.03 17.38
C ARG A 16 12.49 21.43 16.32
N TYR A 17 13.28 22.30 15.69
CA TYR A 17 14.41 21.94 14.84
C TYR A 17 15.70 22.28 15.58
N HIS A 18 16.57 21.30 15.75
CA HIS A 18 17.85 21.47 16.43
C HIS A 18 19.00 21.59 15.42
N ASP A 19 19.12 20.61 14.52
CA ASP A 19 20.13 20.58 13.46
C ASP A 19 19.66 19.70 12.28
N ALA A 20 20.50 19.58 11.25
CA ALA A 20 20.18 18.85 10.03
C ALA A 20 20.20 17.32 10.18
N HIS A 21 20.76 16.80 11.27
CA HIS A 21 21.00 15.36 11.52
C HIS A 21 20.00 14.76 12.53
N THR A 22 19.43 15.60 13.40
CA THR A 22 18.41 15.22 14.36
C THR A 22 17.12 14.87 13.62
N LYS A 23 16.58 13.68 13.89
CA LYS A 23 15.35 13.21 13.25
C LYS A 23 14.18 14.12 13.62
N LEU A 24 13.37 14.44 12.63
CA LEU A 24 12.07 15.06 12.81
C LEU A 24 10.98 14.10 12.33
N LEU A 25 9.77 14.29 12.85
CA LEU A 25 8.56 13.61 12.45
C LEU A 25 7.91 14.36 11.29
N TRP A 26 7.67 13.67 10.18
CA TRP A 26 7.10 14.23 8.96
C TRP A 26 5.80 13.52 8.60
N ARG A 27 4.93 14.23 7.88
CA ARG A 27 3.69 13.71 7.28
C ARG A 27 3.65 14.09 5.81
N CYS A 28 3.31 13.17 4.92
CA CYS A 28 3.09 13.49 3.49
C CYS A 28 1.61 13.75 3.22
N GLU A 29 1.29 14.17 2.00
CA GLU A 29 -0.09 14.36 1.50
C GLU A 29 -1.00 13.13 1.72
N LYS A 30 -0.41 11.93 1.73
CA LYS A 30 -1.13 10.67 1.91
C LYS A 30 -1.24 10.24 3.38
N SER A 31 -0.95 11.16 4.31
CA SER A 31 -0.99 10.95 5.76
C SER A 31 -0.02 9.89 6.31
N HIS A 32 0.95 9.43 5.52
CA HIS A 32 2.03 8.60 6.05
C HIS A 32 2.89 9.43 6.99
N ILE A 33 3.21 8.87 8.17
CA ILE A 33 4.06 9.50 9.16
C ILE A 33 5.38 8.73 9.23
N TRP A 34 6.52 9.44 9.18
CA TRP A 34 7.83 8.83 9.30
C TRP A 34 8.86 9.77 9.92
N GLU A 35 9.91 9.19 10.50
CA GLU A 35 11.01 9.94 11.12
C GLU A 35 12.28 9.87 10.28
N VAL A 36 12.76 11.04 9.84
CA VAL A 36 14.05 11.17 9.14
C VAL A 36 14.72 12.52 9.46
N PRO A 37 16.05 12.60 9.35
CA PRO A 37 16.76 13.88 9.44
C PRO A 37 16.37 14.85 8.31
N PRO A 38 16.30 16.16 8.59
CA PRO A 38 16.10 17.20 7.57
C PRO A 38 17.08 17.13 6.40
N GLN A 39 18.33 16.72 6.65
CA GLN A 39 19.32 16.55 5.59
C GLN A 39 18.87 15.56 4.49
N SER A 40 18.18 14.49 4.85
CA SER A 40 17.65 13.53 3.86
C SER A 40 16.59 14.17 2.97
N ILE A 41 15.73 15.01 3.56
CA ILE A 41 14.71 15.78 2.83
C ILE A 41 15.35 16.77 1.86
N LEU A 42 16.36 17.51 2.33
CA LEU A 42 17.10 18.47 1.50
C LEU A 42 17.85 17.82 0.33
N ARG A 43 18.25 16.55 0.47
CA ARG A 43 18.87 15.74 -0.59
C ARG A 43 17.85 15.15 -1.58
N GLY A 44 16.56 15.43 -1.41
CA GLY A 44 15.49 15.01 -2.32
C GLY A 44 14.78 13.73 -1.93
N HIS A 45 15.09 13.12 -0.77
CA HIS A 45 14.32 11.99 -0.26
C HIS A 45 13.09 12.50 0.50
N TRP A 46 11.89 12.05 0.15
CA TRP A 46 10.66 12.49 0.85
C TRP A 46 10.06 11.37 1.69
N CYS A 47 8.92 10.84 1.26
CA CYS A 47 8.23 9.75 1.91
C CYS A 47 8.68 8.42 1.30
N SER A 48 9.45 7.63 2.05
CA SER A 48 9.90 6.30 1.62
C SER A 48 8.72 5.38 1.34
N LEU A 49 7.63 5.50 2.10
CA LEU A 49 6.38 4.78 1.87
C LEU A 49 5.76 5.17 0.52
N CYS A 50 5.67 6.46 0.19
CA CYS A 50 5.19 6.87 -1.14
C CYS A 50 6.10 6.38 -2.27
N SER A 51 7.42 6.35 -2.05
CA SER A 51 8.37 5.86 -3.06
C SER A 51 8.28 4.34 -3.26
N ARG A 52 8.04 3.58 -2.17
CA ARG A 52 7.88 2.12 -2.16
C ARG A 52 6.56 1.70 -2.78
N PHE A 53 5.50 2.45 -2.50
CA PHE A 53 4.14 2.19 -2.95
C PHE A 53 3.76 3.01 -4.19
N LYS A 54 4.70 3.40 -5.06
CA LYS A 54 4.38 4.21 -6.26
C LYS A 54 3.28 3.57 -7.10
N ARG A 55 3.33 2.24 -7.27
CA ARG A 55 2.35 1.51 -8.06
C ARG A 55 1.01 1.34 -7.34
N GLU A 56 1.00 0.97 -6.06
CA GLU A 56 -0.24 0.96 -5.24
C GLU A 56 -0.92 2.34 -5.25
N ASN A 57 -0.13 3.40 -5.12
CA ASN A 57 -0.61 4.77 -5.18
C ASN A 57 -1.23 5.12 -6.52
N LEU A 58 -0.59 4.72 -7.61
CA LEU A 58 -1.12 4.91 -8.96
C LEU A 58 -2.43 4.16 -9.14
N CYS A 59 -2.49 2.88 -8.75
CA CYS A 59 -3.72 2.08 -8.80
C CYS A 59 -4.82 2.75 -7.98
N ARG A 60 -4.51 3.19 -6.76
CA ARG A 60 -5.45 3.88 -5.87
C ARG A 60 -6.00 5.15 -6.50
N GLU A 61 -5.14 5.95 -7.13
CA GLU A 61 -5.54 7.18 -7.83
C GLU A 61 -6.42 6.89 -9.05
N ILE A 62 -6.14 5.82 -9.80
CA ILE A 62 -6.96 5.40 -10.94
C ILE A 62 -8.35 4.96 -10.47
N VAL A 63 -8.44 4.02 -9.51
CA VAL A 63 -9.74 3.56 -8.98
C VAL A 63 -10.52 4.73 -8.38
N SER A 64 -9.83 5.65 -7.70
CA SER A 64 -10.47 6.81 -7.08
C SER A 64 -11.14 7.76 -8.06
N LYS A 65 -10.69 7.80 -9.32
CA LYS A 65 -11.36 8.58 -10.37
C LYS A 65 -12.72 8.01 -10.76
N TYR A 66 -12.91 6.71 -10.61
CA TYR A 66 -14.16 6.03 -10.94
C TYR A 66 -15.11 5.96 -9.74
N LEU A 67 -14.59 5.60 -8.56
CA LEU A 67 -15.43 5.25 -7.40
C LEU A 67 -15.29 6.21 -6.21
N GLY A 68 -14.45 7.23 -6.30
CA GLY A 68 -14.03 8.04 -5.15
C GLY A 68 -13.01 7.34 -4.26
N GLY A 69 -12.64 7.95 -3.14
CA GLY A 69 -11.56 7.43 -2.29
C GLY A 69 -11.86 6.05 -1.68
N PRO A 70 -10.85 5.18 -1.49
CA PRO A 70 -11.02 3.87 -0.87
C PRO A 70 -11.38 3.97 0.62
N SER A 71 -11.82 2.85 1.19
CA SER A 71 -12.06 2.73 2.63
C SER A 71 -10.79 3.01 3.44
N LYS A 72 -10.90 3.83 4.49
CA LYS A 72 -9.75 4.21 5.34
C LYS A 72 -9.18 3.02 6.12
N ASN A 73 -10.03 2.05 6.48
CA ASN A 73 -9.61 0.88 7.24
C ASN A 73 -8.96 -0.17 6.35
N ARG A 74 -7.63 -0.24 6.35
CA ARG A 74 -6.86 -1.25 5.61
C ARG A 74 -6.64 -2.56 6.37
N LYS A 75 -7.00 -2.62 7.66
CA LYS A 75 -6.80 -3.79 8.55
C LYS A 75 -8.07 -4.06 9.36
N PRO A 76 -9.17 -4.46 8.69
CA PRO A 76 -10.42 -4.78 9.36
C PRO A 76 -10.25 -5.96 10.33
N ASP A 77 -11.12 -6.04 11.33
CA ASP A 77 -10.99 -7.02 12.41
C ASP A 77 -11.07 -8.47 11.92
N PHE A 78 -11.79 -8.73 10.83
CA PHE A 78 -11.86 -10.06 10.22
C PHE A 78 -10.52 -10.54 9.62
N LEU A 79 -9.53 -9.66 9.46
CA LEU A 79 -8.18 -10.03 9.04
C LEU A 79 -7.24 -10.34 10.21
N LYS A 80 -7.74 -10.30 11.46
CA LYS A 80 -6.99 -10.66 12.67
C LYS A 80 -7.21 -12.13 12.99
N ILE A 81 -6.11 -12.89 13.04
CA ILE A 81 -6.09 -14.28 13.49
C ILE A 81 -5.00 -14.48 14.54
N SER A 82 -4.94 -15.64 15.19
CA SER A 82 -3.93 -15.98 16.22
C SER A 82 -2.49 -15.74 15.74
N GLU A 83 -2.22 -16.06 14.49
CA GLU A 83 -0.93 -15.94 13.82
C GLU A 83 -0.60 -14.47 13.50
N TYR A 84 -1.63 -13.63 13.31
CA TYR A 84 -1.52 -12.22 12.95
C TYR A 84 -2.43 -11.37 13.84
N PRO A 85 -2.08 -11.16 15.12
CA PRO A 85 -2.96 -10.46 16.07
C PRO A 85 -3.17 -8.98 15.74
N THR A 86 -2.27 -8.39 14.93
CA THR A 86 -2.40 -7.01 14.43
C THR A 86 -3.20 -6.91 13.13
N GLY A 87 -3.60 -8.04 12.54
CA GLY A 87 -4.37 -8.13 11.31
C GLY A 87 -3.52 -8.01 10.04
N LEU A 88 -3.91 -8.79 9.02
CA LEU A 88 -3.40 -8.63 7.66
C LEU A 88 -3.91 -7.34 7.03
N GLN A 89 -3.14 -6.76 6.10
CA GLN A 89 -3.43 -5.49 5.46
C GLN A 89 -3.89 -5.68 4.03
N LEU A 90 -4.98 -5.02 3.64
CA LEU A 90 -5.40 -4.90 2.25
C LEU A 90 -4.84 -3.63 1.61
N ASP A 91 -4.55 -3.68 0.31
CA ASP A 91 -3.96 -2.54 -0.38
C ASP A 91 -4.95 -1.42 -0.66
N ILE A 92 -5.98 -1.72 -1.44
CA ILE A 92 -6.99 -0.74 -1.85
C ILE A 92 -8.38 -1.32 -1.59
N PRO A 93 -8.92 -1.18 -0.36
CA PRO A 93 -10.22 -1.72 -0.01
C PRO A 93 -11.38 -0.79 -0.40
N TYR A 94 -12.45 -1.38 -0.93
CA TYR A 94 -13.72 -0.73 -1.25
C TYR A 94 -14.87 -1.55 -0.68
N TYR A 95 -14.98 -1.63 0.65
CA TYR A 95 -15.94 -2.52 1.33
C TYR A 95 -17.40 -2.22 0.97
N HIS A 96 -17.73 -0.96 0.66
CA HIS A 96 -19.08 -0.58 0.20
C HIS A 96 -19.47 -1.25 -1.13
N TYR A 97 -18.48 -1.59 -1.96
CA TYR A 97 -18.65 -2.28 -3.22
C TYR A 97 -18.30 -3.77 -3.12
N GLY A 98 -17.98 -4.28 -1.93
CA GLY A 98 -17.67 -5.69 -1.70
C GLY A 98 -16.37 -6.18 -2.35
N PHE A 99 -15.36 -5.33 -2.56
CA PHE A 99 -14.09 -5.76 -3.15
C PHE A 99 -12.86 -5.04 -2.57
N ALA A 100 -11.69 -5.60 -2.80
CA ALA A 100 -10.40 -4.95 -2.59
C ALA A 100 -9.41 -5.32 -3.69
N ILE A 101 -8.52 -4.38 -4.02
CA ILE A 101 -7.42 -4.60 -4.98
C ILE A 101 -6.12 -4.76 -4.22
N GLU A 102 -5.38 -5.84 -4.51
CA GLU A 102 -4.01 -6.11 -4.06
C GLU A 102 -3.02 -5.80 -5.19
N VAL A 103 -1.96 -5.04 -4.91
CA VAL A 103 -0.94 -4.70 -5.90
C VAL A 103 0.28 -5.59 -5.72
N GLN A 104 0.34 -6.64 -6.52
CA GLN A 104 1.32 -7.71 -6.35
C GLN A 104 2.58 -7.49 -7.21
N GLY A 105 3.75 -7.81 -6.64
CA GLY A 105 5.04 -7.88 -7.33
C GLY A 105 5.21 -9.18 -8.13
N GLN A 106 6.17 -9.24 -9.08
CA GLN A 106 6.51 -10.48 -9.84
C GLN A 106 6.89 -11.66 -8.94
N GLN A 107 7.20 -11.36 -7.69
CA GLN A 107 7.78 -12.26 -6.68
C GLN A 107 6.76 -13.26 -6.12
N HIS A 108 5.47 -13.11 -6.43
CA HIS A 108 4.41 -14.03 -5.98
C HIS A 108 4.19 -15.22 -6.92
N GLU A 109 4.51 -15.06 -8.21
CA GLU A 109 4.29 -16.13 -9.21
C GLU A 109 5.50 -17.03 -9.41
N LYS A 110 6.73 -16.51 -9.26
CA LYS A 110 7.95 -17.26 -9.53
C LYS A 110 9.03 -16.92 -8.51
N TYR A 111 9.64 -17.97 -7.93
CA TYR A 111 10.87 -17.84 -7.16
C TYR A 111 11.99 -17.30 -8.07
N ILE A 112 12.41 -16.06 -7.83
CA ILE A 112 13.58 -15.46 -8.48
C ILE A 112 14.77 -15.50 -7.50
N LYS A 113 15.77 -16.35 -7.79
CA LYS A 113 16.97 -16.58 -6.95
C LYS A 113 17.70 -15.27 -6.54
N PHE A 114 17.63 -14.24 -7.39
CA PHE A 114 18.21 -12.92 -7.15
C PHE A 114 17.56 -12.14 -5.99
N PHE A 115 16.27 -12.35 -5.72
CA PHE A 115 15.52 -11.63 -4.68
C PHE A 115 15.26 -12.47 -3.41
N HIS A 116 15.38 -13.80 -3.47
CA HIS A 116 15.03 -14.70 -2.35
C HIS A 116 16.22 -15.34 -1.62
N GLY A 117 17.44 -15.28 -2.17
CA GLY A 117 18.58 -16.01 -1.59
C GLY A 117 18.31 -17.52 -1.46
N GLU A 118 19.03 -18.24 -0.59
CA GLU A 118 18.79 -19.67 -0.31
C GLU A 118 17.61 -19.93 0.66
N ASP A 119 16.85 -18.89 1.04
CA ASP A 119 15.93 -18.96 2.18
C ASP A 119 14.47 -19.19 1.76
N ILE A 120 14.12 -20.47 1.57
CA ILE A 120 12.80 -20.98 1.15
C ILE A 120 11.67 -20.52 2.09
N LYS A 121 11.97 -20.21 3.36
CA LYS A 121 10.97 -19.85 4.38
C LYS A 121 10.21 -18.56 4.10
N ASN A 122 10.86 -17.53 3.54
CA ASN A 122 10.20 -16.25 3.27
C ASN A 122 9.19 -16.36 2.12
N PHE A 123 9.44 -17.25 1.15
CA PHE A 123 8.53 -17.51 0.04
C PHE A 123 7.29 -18.28 0.49
N THR A 124 7.46 -19.36 1.28
CA THR A 124 6.35 -20.14 1.82
C THR A 124 5.46 -19.32 2.76
N ASN A 125 6.05 -18.44 3.56
CA ASN A 125 5.31 -17.55 4.46
C ASN A 125 4.47 -16.52 3.67
N GLN A 126 4.97 -16.02 2.54
CA GLN A 126 4.24 -15.06 1.71
C GLN A 126 3.03 -15.72 1.02
N GLN A 127 3.22 -16.91 0.43
CA GLN A 127 2.12 -17.67 -0.18
C GLN A 127 1.04 -18.05 0.84
N CYS A 128 1.46 -18.43 2.06
CA CYS A 128 0.54 -18.71 3.16
C CYS A 128 -0.27 -17.46 3.55
N GLN A 129 0.37 -16.29 3.63
CA GLN A 129 -0.33 -15.03 3.91
C GLN A 129 -1.36 -14.66 2.84
N ASP A 130 -1.03 -14.84 1.56
CA ASP A 130 -1.96 -14.52 0.48
C ASP A 130 -3.18 -15.46 0.47
N GLN A 131 -2.97 -16.75 0.74
CA GLN A 131 -4.05 -17.72 0.84
C GLN A 131 -4.98 -17.40 2.01
N ILE A 132 -4.43 -17.10 3.19
CA ILE A 132 -5.21 -16.69 4.37
C ILE A 132 -6.00 -15.40 4.07
N LYS A 133 -5.39 -14.40 3.43
CA LYS A 133 -6.11 -13.17 3.02
C LYS A 133 -7.30 -13.50 2.13
N LYS A 134 -7.11 -14.39 1.16
CA LYS A 134 -8.16 -14.77 0.21
C LYS A 134 -9.32 -15.43 0.93
N GLU A 135 -9.05 -16.42 1.77
CA GLU A 135 -10.07 -17.12 2.56
C GLU A 135 -10.85 -16.15 3.46
N LEU A 136 -10.15 -15.32 4.23
CA LEU A 136 -10.79 -14.36 5.14
C LEU A 136 -11.62 -13.31 4.37
N CYS A 137 -11.19 -12.90 3.18
CA CYS A 137 -11.98 -11.97 2.36
C CYS A 137 -13.22 -12.65 1.77
N GLU A 138 -13.09 -13.89 1.27
CA GLU A 138 -14.21 -14.67 0.74
C GLU A 138 -15.28 -14.92 1.81
N GLU A 139 -14.89 -15.30 3.02
CA GLU A 139 -15.80 -15.48 4.17
C GLU A 139 -16.57 -14.20 4.54
N ASN A 140 -16.00 -13.04 4.24
CA ASN A 140 -16.57 -11.73 4.54
C ASN A 140 -17.19 -11.04 3.31
N TRP A 141 -17.44 -11.79 2.22
CA TRP A 141 -18.04 -11.28 0.99
C TRP A 141 -17.24 -10.15 0.34
N ILE A 142 -15.92 -10.16 0.51
CA ILE A 142 -14.97 -9.25 -0.11
C ILE A 142 -14.25 -9.98 -1.23
N VAL A 143 -14.51 -9.55 -2.46
CA VAL A 143 -13.86 -10.08 -3.65
C VAL A 143 -12.46 -9.48 -3.78
N LEU A 144 -11.42 -10.31 -3.75
CA LEU A 144 -10.06 -9.87 -4.05
C LEU A 144 -9.79 -9.81 -5.55
N ARG A 145 -9.14 -8.74 -5.98
CA ARG A 145 -8.65 -8.54 -7.34
C ARG A 145 -7.18 -8.16 -7.28
N TYR A 146 -6.43 -8.58 -8.29
CA TYR A 146 -4.98 -8.41 -8.32
C TYR A 146 -4.59 -7.50 -9.47
N VAL A 147 -3.65 -6.58 -9.22
CA VAL A 147 -2.99 -5.79 -10.26
C VAL A 147 -1.51 -6.07 -10.19
N TRP A 148 -0.98 -6.78 -11.17
CA TRP A 148 0.42 -7.16 -11.18
C TRP A 148 1.27 -5.97 -11.60
N HIS A 149 2.25 -5.56 -10.80
CA HIS A 149 3.61 -5.58 -11.32
C HIS A 149 3.98 -4.96 -12.69
N TYR A 150 3.77 -5.79 -13.71
CA TYR A 150 4.20 -5.61 -15.09
C TYR A 150 3.04 -5.18 -16.00
N GLU A 151 1.80 -5.22 -15.50
CA GLU A 151 0.62 -4.83 -16.26
C GLU A 151 0.47 -3.31 -16.34
N ASP A 152 -0.35 -2.85 -17.26
CA ASP A 152 -0.78 -1.46 -17.33
C ASP A 152 -2.01 -1.24 -16.43
N PRO A 153 -1.88 -0.55 -15.28
CA PRO A 153 -3.01 -0.35 -14.37
C PRO A 153 -4.13 0.50 -15.00
N TYR A 154 -3.86 1.29 -16.04
CA TYR A 154 -4.89 2.04 -16.76
C TYR A 154 -5.80 1.14 -17.61
N LYS A 155 -5.40 -0.10 -17.90
CA LYS A 155 -6.22 -1.09 -18.60
C LYS A 155 -6.86 -2.07 -17.63
N VAL A 156 -6.04 -2.65 -16.75
CA VAL A 156 -6.47 -3.70 -15.82
C VAL A 156 -7.53 -3.20 -14.84
N ILE A 157 -7.41 -1.98 -14.32
CA ILE A 157 -8.35 -1.47 -13.34
C ILE A 157 -9.75 -1.27 -13.95
N PRO A 158 -9.91 -0.57 -15.10
CA PRO A 158 -11.21 -0.51 -15.77
C PRO A 158 -11.80 -1.89 -16.08
N ASP A 159 -11.00 -2.85 -16.53
CA ASP A 159 -11.49 -4.20 -16.82
C ASP A 159 -12.01 -4.91 -15.55
N ILE A 160 -11.27 -4.83 -14.44
CA ILE A 160 -11.73 -5.30 -13.12
C ILE A 160 -13.06 -4.66 -12.74
N LEU A 161 -13.19 -3.34 -12.92
CA LEU A 161 -14.40 -2.62 -12.53
C LEU A 161 -15.60 -3.00 -13.42
N ARG A 162 -15.40 -3.26 -14.72
CA ARG A 162 -16.44 -3.78 -15.62
C ARG A 162 -16.87 -5.20 -15.25
N GLU A 163 -15.92 -6.07 -14.94
CA GLU A 163 -16.21 -7.44 -14.48
C GLU A 163 -17.04 -7.46 -13.20
N LEU A 164 -16.83 -6.47 -12.32
CA LEU A 164 -17.60 -6.28 -11.10
C LEU A 164 -18.95 -5.55 -11.34
N GLY A 165 -19.24 -5.12 -12.58
CA GLY A 165 -20.45 -4.39 -12.93
C GLY A 165 -20.53 -2.98 -12.32
N LEU A 166 -19.39 -2.38 -11.98
CA LEU A 166 -19.31 -1.07 -11.33
C LEU A 166 -19.23 0.09 -12.33
N ILE A 167 -18.81 -0.19 -13.56
CA ILE A 167 -18.73 0.77 -14.67
C ILE A 167 -19.15 0.07 -15.98
N GLU A 168 -19.49 0.88 -17.00
CA GLU A 168 -19.83 0.42 -18.36
C GLU A 168 -18.61 0.16 -19.26
#